data_AF-A0A419SY75-F1
#
_entry.id   AF-A0A419SY75-F1
#
_cell.length_a   1.000
_cell.length_b   1.000
_cell.length_c   1.000
_cell.angle_alpha   90.00
_cell.angle_beta   90.00
_cell.angle_gamma   90.00
#
_symmetry.space_group_name_H-M   'P 1'
#
loop_
_entity.id
_entity.type
_entity.pdbx_description
1 polymer ?
#
loop_
_entity_poly.entity_id
_entity_poly.type
_entity_poly.pdbx_seq_one_letter_code
_entity_poly.pdbx_strand_id
1 'polypeptide(L)'
;MIGKERDRWKEKSVDQIKDFISNVYEGEVKNPCPVDRLKALSDTLRRKSCGECVICREGILQLSVLTESITLGSGRDGDIDVISEISEDMSIGSACDYGREVGRIAKKIIDDEREQFERHIKRKRCDALVCKKFITYYVAPETCNGCNQCLETCEPRSIRGGEGLIHIINPDSCTRCGDCVMACKPGAILKTSASVPNLPKEPVPVGSAQLDSIQGSLMSQKRRRRSE
;
A
#
# COMPACT_ATOMS: atom_id res chain seq x y z
N MET A 1 23.50 6.34 22.38
CA MET A 1 22.60 5.27 21.90
C MET A 1 23.39 3.98 21.92
N ILE A 2 23.08 3.07 22.85
CA ILE A 2 23.75 1.77 22.96
C ILE A 2 23.37 0.97 21.71
N GLY A 3 24.31 0.80 20.78
CA GLY A 3 24.08 0.05 19.56
C GLY A 3 23.71 -1.38 19.92
N LYS A 4 22.50 -1.82 19.56
CA LYS A 4 22.15 -3.23 19.63
C LYS A 4 23.19 -4.00 18.80
N GLU A 5 23.83 -4.96 19.44
CA GLU A 5 24.73 -5.90 18.78
C GLU A 5 23.99 -6.54 17.62
N ARG A 6 24.51 -6.40 16.40
CA ARG A 6 23.88 -6.95 15.20
C ARG A 6 24.24 -8.43 15.09
N ASP A 7 23.26 -9.25 14.72
CA ASP A 7 23.43 -10.70 14.63
C ASP A 7 24.53 -11.08 13.62
N ARG A 8 25.48 -11.93 14.01
CA ARG A 8 26.54 -12.44 13.12
C ARG A 8 26.03 -13.62 12.31
N TRP A 9 25.33 -13.32 11.21
CA TRP A 9 24.70 -14.34 10.36
C TRP A 9 25.65 -15.35 9.71
N LYS A 10 26.94 -15.02 9.57
CA LYS A 10 27.96 -15.94 9.04
C LYS A 10 28.18 -17.17 9.93
N GLU A 11 27.81 -17.10 11.20
CA GLU A 11 28.01 -18.15 12.20
C GLU A 11 26.77 -19.05 12.36
N LYS A 12 25.67 -18.72 11.67
CA LYS A 12 24.40 -19.47 11.72
C LYS A 12 24.33 -20.48 10.58
N SER A 13 23.63 -21.60 10.81
CA SER A 13 23.36 -22.55 9.74
C SER A 13 22.37 -21.98 8.73
N VAL A 14 22.37 -22.54 7.52
CA VAL A 14 21.42 -22.16 6.45
C VAL A 14 19.97 -22.32 6.90
N ASP A 15 19.65 -23.39 7.63
CA ASP A 15 18.30 -23.65 8.10
C ASP A 15 17.85 -22.61 9.14
N GLN A 16 18.72 -22.25 10.09
CA GLN A 16 18.44 -21.18 11.06
C GLN A 16 18.16 -19.84 10.38
N ILE A 17 18.89 -19.54 9.31
CA ILE A 17 18.70 -18.31 8.51
C ILE A 17 17.36 -18.35 7.79
N LYS A 18 17.05 -19.45 7.11
CA LYS A 18 15.79 -19.63 6.38
C LYS A 18 14.59 -19.57 7.30
N ASP A 19 14.64 -20.25 8.44
CA ASP A 19 13.58 -20.23 9.45
C ASP A 19 13.37 -18.81 9.97
N PHE A 20 14.46 -18.09 10.29
CA PHE A 20 14.36 -16.71 10.74
C PHE A 20 13.68 -15.81 9.70
N ILE A 21 14.15 -15.84 8.45
CA ILE A 21 13.62 -14.96 7.40
C ILE A 21 12.18 -15.35 7.05
N SER A 22 11.86 -16.64 7.03
CA SER A 22 10.49 -17.14 6.81
C SER A 22 9.54 -16.65 7.91
N ASN A 23 9.94 -16.70 9.17
CA ASN A 23 9.17 -16.15 10.28
C ASN A 23 8.93 -14.64 10.15
N VAL A 24 9.93 -13.88 9.68
CA VAL A 24 9.75 -12.44 9.40
C VAL A 24 8.76 -12.26 8.25
N TYR A 25 8.90 -13.02 7.17
CA TYR A 25 8.00 -12.95 6.01
C TYR A 25 6.56 -13.29 6.38
N GLU A 26 6.33 -14.37 7.15
CA GLU A 26 5.01 -14.77 7.65
C GLU A 26 4.36 -13.71 8.54
N GLY A 27 5.16 -13.00 9.34
CA GLY A 27 4.70 -11.83 10.09
C GLY A 27 4.09 -10.76 9.19
N GLU A 28 4.64 -10.58 8.00
CA GLU A 28 4.21 -9.59 7.00
C GLU A 28 3.13 -10.11 6.04
N VAL A 29 2.88 -11.42 5.94
CA VAL A 29 1.84 -12.01 5.05
C VAL A 29 0.46 -11.41 5.31
N LYS A 30 0.18 -11.01 6.56
CA LYS A 30 -1.07 -10.33 6.95
C LYS A 30 -1.27 -8.99 6.24
N ASN A 31 -0.21 -8.37 5.71
CA ASN A 31 -0.31 -7.17 4.89
C ASN A 31 -0.80 -7.55 3.48
N PRO A 32 -2.03 -7.18 3.10
CA PRO A 32 -2.61 -7.59 1.82
C PRO A 32 -2.01 -6.86 0.61
N CYS A 33 -1.17 -5.84 0.81
CA CYS A 33 -0.46 -5.13 -0.27
C CYS A 33 0.96 -5.70 -0.44
N PRO A 34 1.29 -6.37 -1.57
CA PRO A 34 2.63 -6.94 -1.76
C PRO A 34 3.76 -5.92 -1.82
N VAL A 35 3.50 -4.70 -2.33
CA VAL A 35 4.49 -3.62 -2.38
C VAL A 35 4.83 -3.14 -0.96
N ASP A 36 3.80 -2.90 -0.14
CA ASP A 36 3.97 -2.48 1.24
C ASP A 36 4.56 -3.59 2.12
N ARG A 37 4.23 -4.85 1.81
CA ARG A 37 4.81 -6.05 2.42
C ARG A 37 6.31 -6.13 2.17
N LEU A 38 6.75 -6.00 0.92
CA LEU A 38 8.18 -6.03 0.58
C LEU A 38 8.93 -4.87 1.24
N LYS A 39 8.31 -3.68 1.32
CA LYS A 39 8.86 -2.53 2.05
C LYS A 39 9.10 -2.85 3.52
N ALA A 40 8.07 -3.35 4.22
CA ALA A 40 8.14 -3.68 5.64
C ALA A 40 9.12 -4.82 5.93
N LEU A 41 9.09 -5.88 5.11
CA LEU A 41 10.03 -6.99 5.15
C LEU A 41 11.47 -6.51 5.01
N SER A 42 11.76 -5.73 3.96
CA SER A 42 13.12 -5.23 3.69
C SER A 42 13.62 -4.33 4.81
N ASP A 43 12.79 -3.43 5.34
CA ASP A 43 13.15 -2.56 6.46
C ASP A 43 13.44 -3.35 7.76
N THR A 44 12.65 -4.38 8.04
CA THR A 44 12.88 -5.28 9.18
C THR A 44 14.16 -6.09 9.03
N LEU A 45 14.38 -6.70 7.87
CA LEU A 45 15.60 -7.46 7.58
C LEU A 45 16.85 -6.56 7.60
N ARG A 46 16.75 -5.33 7.07
CA ARG A 46 17.84 -4.34 7.13
C ARG A 46 18.30 -4.07 8.56
N ARG A 47 17.37 -3.95 9.51
CA ARG A 47 17.68 -3.74 10.94
C ARG A 47 18.35 -4.95 11.59
N LYS A 48 18.17 -6.14 11.02
CA LYS A 48 18.70 -7.42 11.52
C LYS A 48 20.00 -7.83 10.85
N SER A 49 20.28 -7.32 9.65
CA SER A 49 21.55 -7.53 8.95
C SER A 49 22.77 -7.08 9.79
N CYS A 50 23.86 -7.84 9.74
CA CYS A 50 25.15 -7.48 10.35
C CYS A 50 25.77 -6.23 9.72
N GLY A 51 25.44 -5.95 8.45
CA GLY A 51 25.94 -4.78 7.71
C GLY A 51 27.36 -4.90 7.16
N GLU A 52 28.03 -6.05 7.25
CA GLU A 52 29.42 -6.20 6.77
C GLU A 52 29.53 -6.26 5.24
N CYS A 53 28.65 -7.02 4.58
CA CYS A 53 28.67 -7.20 3.13
C CYS A 53 27.95 -6.03 2.44
N VAL A 54 28.64 -5.35 1.52
CA VAL A 54 28.10 -4.19 0.78
C VAL A 54 26.86 -4.57 -0.04
N ILE A 55 26.92 -5.67 -0.80
CA ILE A 55 25.82 -6.14 -1.65
C ILE A 55 24.54 -6.36 -0.82
N CYS A 56 24.67 -7.02 0.33
CA CYS A 56 23.55 -7.23 1.25
C CYS A 56 23.09 -5.92 1.92
N ARG A 57 24.00 -5.12 2.48
CA ARG A 57 23.66 -3.91 3.24
C ARG A 57 22.97 -2.86 2.38
N GLU A 58 23.54 -2.57 1.21
CA GLU A 58 23.00 -1.57 0.29
C GLU A 58 21.80 -2.13 -0.47
N GLY A 59 21.84 -3.41 -0.89
CA GLY A 59 20.73 -4.04 -1.58
C GLY A 59 19.43 -4.00 -0.78
N ILE A 60 19.45 -4.45 0.49
CA ILE A 60 18.24 -4.42 1.34
C ILE A 60 17.74 -2.98 1.56
N LEU A 61 18.66 -2.02 1.70
CA LEU A 61 18.29 -0.60 1.81
C LEU A 61 17.58 -0.12 0.55
N GLN A 62 18.14 -0.40 -0.63
CA GLN A 62 17.53 0.02 -1.90
C GLN A 62 16.16 -0.63 -2.13
N LEU A 63 16.00 -1.92 -1.81
CA LEU A 63 14.70 -2.59 -1.85
C LEU A 63 13.66 -1.84 -1.00
N SER A 64 14.03 -1.47 0.24
CA SER A 64 13.17 -0.72 1.15
C SER A 64 12.83 0.69 0.63
N VAL A 65 13.81 1.43 0.12
CA VAL A 65 13.62 2.81 -0.38
C VAL A 65 12.79 2.86 -1.65
N LEU A 66 13.03 1.95 -2.61
CA LEU A 66 12.29 1.90 -3.87
C LEU A 66 10.83 1.49 -3.63
N THR A 67 10.60 0.45 -2.82
CA THR A 67 9.24 0.03 -2.46
C THR A 67 8.51 1.11 -1.68
N GLU A 68 9.18 1.80 -0.74
CA GLU A 68 8.60 2.96 -0.05
C GLU A 68 8.19 4.06 -1.04
N SER A 69 9.06 4.43 -1.97
CA SER A 69 8.76 5.43 -3.01
C SER A 69 7.54 5.04 -3.85
N ILE A 70 7.42 3.77 -4.23
CA ILE A 70 6.25 3.25 -4.94
C ILE A 70 4.99 3.41 -4.07
N THR A 71 5.03 3.05 -2.78
CA THR A 71 3.87 3.20 -1.87
C THR A 71 3.47 4.65 -1.62
N LEU A 72 4.41 5.60 -1.76
CA LEU A 72 4.19 7.04 -1.64
C LEU A 72 3.77 7.70 -2.96
N GLY A 73 3.63 6.93 -4.03
CA GLY A 73 3.20 7.41 -5.35
C GLY A 73 4.30 8.06 -6.18
N SER A 74 5.56 8.06 -5.71
CA SER A 74 6.73 8.57 -6.44
C SER A 74 7.45 7.51 -7.27
N GLY A 75 6.96 6.27 -7.28
CA GLY A 75 7.50 5.19 -8.13
C GLY A 75 7.44 5.53 -9.62
N ARG A 76 8.47 5.08 -10.35
CA ARG A 76 8.78 5.40 -11.75
C ARG A 76 8.78 4.13 -12.61
N ASP A 77 8.60 4.33 -13.91
CA ASP A 77 8.84 3.24 -14.88
C ASP A 77 10.31 2.79 -14.78
N GLY A 78 10.52 1.47 -14.73
CA GLY A 78 11.84 0.86 -14.52
C GLY A 78 12.15 0.49 -13.06
N ASP A 79 11.45 1.06 -12.06
CA ASP A 79 11.73 0.75 -10.65
C ASP A 79 11.57 -0.76 -10.34
N ILE A 80 10.59 -1.42 -10.98
CA ILE A 80 10.38 -2.87 -10.83
C ILE A 80 11.59 -3.65 -11.31
N ASP A 81 12.15 -3.26 -12.44
CA ASP A 81 13.28 -3.96 -13.06
C ASP A 81 14.54 -3.74 -12.21
N VAL A 82 14.75 -2.52 -11.69
CA VAL A 82 15.83 -2.22 -10.73
C VAL A 82 15.70 -3.06 -9.44
N ILE A 83 14.49 -3.15 -8.85
CA ILE A 83 14.26 -3.99 -7.67
C ILE A 83 14.55 -5.46 -7.98
N SER A 84 14.14 -5.94 -9.15
CA SER A 84 14.40 -7.31 -9.60
C SER A 84 15.90 -7.58 -9.76
N GLU A 85 16.65 -6.68 -10.40
CA GLU A 85 18.11 -6.79 -10.56
C GLU A 85 18.84 -6.80 -9.21
N ILE A 86 18.49 -5.88 -8.30
CA ILE A 86 19.07 -5.85 -6.94
C ILE A 86 18.80 -7.18 -6.21
N SER A 87 17.60 -7.74 -6.36
CA SER A 87 17.22 -9.00 -5.71
C SER A 87 18.04 -10.19 -6.24
N GLU A 88 18.26 -10.24 -7.55
CA GLU A 88 19.09 -11.25 -8.21
C GLU A 88 20.55 -11.14 -7.76
N ASP A 89 21.12 -9.94 -7.85
CA ASP A 89 22.50 -9.64 -7.45
C ASP A 89 22.76 -10.00 -5.98
N MET A 90 21.81 -9.71 -5.11
CA MET A 90 21.88 -10.14 -3.71
C MET A 90 21.89 -11.66 -3.56
N SER A 91 21.08 -12.37 -4.33
CA SER A 91 20.91 -13.81 -4.23
C SER A 91 22.20 -14.59 -4.59
N ILE A 92 22.99 -14.09 -5.53
CA ILE A 92 24.23 -14.71 -6.01
C ILE A 92 25.49 -14.05 -5.43
N GLY A 93 25.46 -12.74 -5.18
CA GLY A 93 26.63 -11.93 -4.82
C GLY A 93 26.84 -11.72 -3.32
N SER A 94 25.84 -11.97 -2.47
CA SER A 94 25.99 -11.78 -1.02
C SER A 94 27.01 -12.73 -0.39
N ALA A 95 27.80 -12.21 0.55
CA ALA A 95 28.89 -12.96 1.19
C ALA A 95 28.44 -14.08 2.16
N CYS A 96 27.19 -14.09 2.60
CA CYS A 96 26.61 -15.13 3.47
C CYS A 96 25.17 -15.44 3.06
N ASP A 97 24.66 -16.57 3.52
CA ASP A 97 23.33 -17.06 3.14
C ASP A 97 22.19 -16.16 3.58
N TYR A 98 22.38 -15.33 4.62
CA TYR A 98 21.40 -14.32 4.99
C TYR A 98 21.12 -13.37 3.82
N GLY A 99 22.15 -12.72 3.29
CA GLY A 99 21.97 -11.78 2.18
C GLY A 99 21.43 -12.47 0.92
N ARG A 100 21.88 -13.71 0.66
CA ARG A 100 21.40 -14.51 -0.48
C ARG A 100 19.91 -14.81 -0.35
N GLU A 101 19.48 -15.24 0.82
CA GLU A 101 18.09 -15.61 1.07
C GLU A 101 17.15 -14.42 1.05
N VAL A 102 17.58 -13.26 1.58
CA VAL A 102 16.80 -12.02 1.43
C VAL A 102 16.60 -11.68 -0.06
N GLY A 103 17.65 -11.79 -0.88
CA GLY A 103 17.57 -11.59 -2.32
C GLY A 103 16.57 -12.54 -2.99
N ARG A 104 16.63 -13.84 -2.68
CA ARG A 104 15.71 -14.85 -3.23
C ARG A 104 14.24 -14.56 -2.90
N ILE A 105 13.94 -14.21 -1.66
CA ILE A 105 12.56 -13.91 -1.25
C ILE A 105 12.06 -12.62 -1.90
N ALA A 106 12.88 -11.57 -1.94
CA ALA A 106 12.53 -10.33 -2.63
C ALA A 106 12.24 -10.59 -4.12
N LYS A 107 13.12 -11.35 -4.79
CA LYS A 107 12.95 -11.76 -6.19
C LYS A 107 11.64 -12.50 -6.41
N LYS A 108 11.36 -13.50 -5.57
CA LYS A 108 10.10 -14.26 -5.60
C LYS A 108 8.87 -13.37 -5.47
N ILE A 109 8.85 -12.43 -4.51
CA ILE A 109 7.73 -11.51 -4.32
C ILE A 109 7.51 -10.66 -5.57
N ILE A 110 8.59 -10.13 -6.18
CA ILE A 110 8.48 -9.33 -7.40
C ILE A 110 7.96 -10.14 -8.58
N ASP A 111 8.45 -11.37 -8.76
CA ASP A 111 8.03 -12.22 -9.87
C ASP A 111 6.57 -12.65 -9.74
N ASP A 112 6.15 -13.05 -8.53
CA ASP A 112 4.79 -13.51 -8.26
C ASP A 112 3.77 -12.34 -8.29
N GLU A 113 4.15 -11.14 -7.87
CA GLU A 113 3.25 -9.99 -7.65
C GLU A 113 3.52 -8.80 -8.57
N ARG A 114 4.24 -9.00 -9.68
CA ARG A 114 4.68 -7.93 -10.61
C ARG A 114 3.56 -6.98 -11.01
N GLU A 115 2.37 -7.53 -11.28
CA GLU A 115 1.20 -6.74 -11.69
C GLU A 115 0.75 -5.74 -10.62
N GLN A 116 0.88 -6.09 -9.33
CA GLN A 116 0.56 -5.19 -8.22
C GLN A 116 1.48 -3.98 -8.19
N PHE A 117 2.78 -4.20 -8.41
CA PHE A 117 3.77 -3.13 -8.50
C PHE A 117 3.46 -2.20 -9.69
N GLU A 118 3.12 -2.78 -10.85
CA GLU A 118 2.72 -2.00 -12.02
C GLU A 118 1.46 -1.16 -11.77
N ARG A 119 0.48 -1.68 -11.03
CA ARG A 119 -0.71 -0.90 -10.64
C ARG A 119 -0.36 0.30 -9.75
N HIS A 120 0.58 0.14 -8.81
CA HIS A 120 1.02 1.25 -7.97
C HIS A 120 1.74 2.32 -8.78
N ILE A 121 2.59 1.92 -9.74
CA ILE A 121 3.38 2.85 -10.55
C ILE A 121 2.52 3.56 -11.60
N LYS A 122 1.84 2.78 -12.45
CA LYS A 122 1.13 3.28 -13.65
C LYS A 122 -0.25 3.84 -13.32
N ARG A 123 -0.99 3.18 -12.43
CA ARG A 123 -2.38 3.56 -12.09
C ARG A 123 -2.50 4.35 -10.80
N LYS A 124 -1.39 4.54 -10.06
CA LYS A 124 -1.37 5.23 -8.75
C LYS A 124 -2.48 4.68 -7.84
N ARG A 125 -2.56 3.36 -7.75
CA ARG A 125 -3.66 2.64 -7.10
C ARG A 125 -3.15 1.45 -6.28
N CYS A 126 -3.73 1.29 -5.08
CA CYS A 126 -3.54 0.13 -4.21
C CYS A 126 -4.89 -0.53 -3.93
N ASP A 127 -5.16 -1.69 -4.52
CA ASP A 127 -6.44 -2.41 -4.36
C ASP A 127 -6.66 -2.91 -2.93
N ALA A 128 -5.56 -3.18 -2.22
CA ALA A 128 -5.59 -3.61 -0.83
C ALA A 128 -5.92 -2.47 0.17
N LEU A 129 -5.96 -1.21 -0.28
CA LEU A 129 -6.27 -0.03 0.55
C LEU A 129 -5.37 0.10 1.79
N VAL A 130 -4.09 -0.28 1.65
CA VAL A 130 -3.03 -0.20 2.67
C VAL A 130 -2.22 1.08 2.49
N CYS A 131 -1.76 1.35 1.26
CA CYS A 131 -0.93 2.50 0.96
C CYS A 131 -1.76 3.79 1.02
N LYS A 132 -1.60 4.55 2.11
CA LYS A 132 -2.38 5.77 2.39
C LYS A 132 -2.46 6.73 1.21
N LYS A 133 -1.37 6.91 0.45
CA LYS A 133 -1.33 7.83 -0.69
C LYS A 133 -2.45 7.61 -1.71
N PHE A 134 -2.85 6.36 -1.92
CA PHE A 134 -3.83 5.97 -2.94
C PHE A 134 -5.25 5.82 -2.38
N ILE A 135 -5.48 6.19 -1.13
CA ILE A 135 -6.79 6.13 -0.49
C ILE A 135 -7.53 7.44 -0.76
N THR A 136 -8.77 7.33 -1.20
CA THR A 136 -9.74 8.41 -1.24
C THR A 136 -10.88 8.08 -0.29
N TYR A 137 -11.13 8.97 0.67
CA TYR A 137 -12.28 8.90 1.56
C TYR A 137 -13.47 9.61 0.94
N TYR A 138 -14.67 9.06 1.13
CA TYR A 138 -15.92 9.67 0.71
C TYR A 138 -17.05 9.35 1.69
N VAL A 139 -18.10 10.14 1.66
CA VAL A 139 -19.28 9.96 2.51
C VAL A 139 -20.38 9.30 1.70
N ALA A 140 -20.91 8.19 2.21
CA ALA A 140 -22.09 7.49 1.71
C ALA A 140 -23.37 8.26 2.11
N PRO A 141 -24.08 8.90 1.16
CA PRO A 141 -25.23 9.75 1.47
C PRO A 141 -26.39 9.01 2.15
N GLU A 142 -26.53 7.72 1.86
CA GLU A 142 -27.56 6.82 2.40
C GLU A 142 -27.34 6.48 3.88
N THR A 143 -26.12 6.65 4.39
CA THR A 143 -25.74 6.28 5.76
C THR A 143 -25.45 7.51 6.62
N CYS A 144 -25.06 8.62 6.02
CA CYS A 144 -24.75 9.85 6.75
C CYS A 144 -26.01 10.48 7.36
N ASN A 145 -25.93 10.85 8.63
CA ASN A 145 -27.02 11.48 9.38
C ASN A 145 -26.79 12.97 9.69
N GLY A 146 -25.75 13.59 9.13
CA GLY A 146 -25.49 15.03 9.27
C GLY A 146 -25.07 15.49 10.68
N CYS A 147 -24.43 14.63 11.48
CA CYS A 147 -24.10 14.90 12.89
C CYS A 147 -22.83 15.74 13.16
N ASN A 148 -22.12 16.20 12.12
CA ASN A 148 -20.87 17.00 12.16
C ASN A 148 -19.62 16.41 12.83
N GLN A 149 -19.65 15.23 13.44
CA GLN A 149 -18.47 14.65 14.13
C GLN A 149 -17.24 14.51 13.22
N CYS A 150 -17.43 14.11 11.96
CA CYS A 150 -16.33 14.03 11.00
C CYS A 150 -15.76 15.40 10.62
N LEU A 151 -16.61 16.43 10.54
CA LEU A 151 -16.22 17.80 10.24
C LEU A 151 -15.40 18.39 11.40
N GLU A 152 -15.83 18.17 12.64
CA GLU A 152 -15.15 18.66 13.84
C GLU A 152 -13.77 18.02 14.06
N THR A 153 -13.62 16.73 13.81
CA THR A 153 -12.32 16.04 13.98
C THR A 153 -11.32 16.31 12.86
N CYS A 154 -11.74 16.91 11.74
CA CYS A 154 -10.88 17.06 10.57
C CYS A 154 -9.96 18.26 10.71
N GLU A 155 -8.75 18.04 11.25
CA GLU A 155 -7.71 19.07 11.37
C GLU A 155 -7.41 19.86 10.08
N PRO A 156 -7.23 19.23 8.90
CA PRO A 156 -7.01 19.97 7.65
C PRO A 156 -8.27 20.65 7.10
N ARG A 157 -9.42 20.53 7.77
CA ARG A 157 -10.72 21.08 7.36
C ARG A 157 -11.11 20.70 5.93
N SER A 158 -10.83 19.45 5.57
CA SER A 158 -11.12 18.92 4.23
C SER A 158 -12.59 18.55 4.03
N ILE A 159 -13.43 18.62 5.08
CA ILE A 159 -14.82 18.19 5.03
C ILE A 159 -15.74 19.40 5.01
N ARG A 160 -16.60 19.50 3.99
CA ARG A 160 -17.66 20.52 3.86
C ARG A 160 -19.00 19.92 4.25
N GLY A 161 -19.89 20.74 4.79
CA GLY A 161 -21.24 20.35 5.20
C GLY A 161 -21.73 21.17 6.37
N GLY A 162 -22.73 20.66 7.08
CA GLY A 162 -23.37 21.31 8.21
C GLY A 162 -24.35 20.37 8.87
N GLU A 163 -24.96 20.83 9.96
CA GLU A 163 -25.97 20.05 10.67
C GLU A 163 -27.12 19.67 9.73
N GLY A 164 -27.48 18.39 9.69
CA GLY A 164 -28.53 17.87 8.80
C GLY A 164 -28.15 17.83 7.30
N LEU A 165 -26.89 18.09 6.94
CA LEU A 165 -26.39 17.99 5.57
C LEU A 165 -25.47 16.77 5.41
N ILE A 166 -25.49 16.16 4.23
CA ILE A 166 -24.52 15.16 3.81
C ILE A 166 -23.16 15.83 3.63
N HIS A 167 -22.18 15.39 4.42
CA HIS A 167 -20.82 15.91 4.35
C HIS A 167 -20.10 15.47 3.07
N ILE A 168 -19.18 16.31 2.58
CA ILE A 168 -18.37 16.04 1.40
C ILE A 168 -16.91 16.22 1.75
N ILE A 169 -16.08 15.22 1.42
CA ILE A 169 -14.65 15.26 1.65
C ILE A 169 -13.96 15.77 0.39
N ASN A 170 -13.19 16.84 0.51
CA ASN A 170 -12.29 17.32 -0.52
C ASN A 170 -11.00 16.46 -0.54
N PRO A 171 -10.75 15.66 -1.59
CA PRO A 171 -9.58 14.78 -1.65
C PRO A 171 -8.25 15.52 -1.79
N ASP A 172 -8.26 16.75 -2.30
CA ASP A 172 -7.04 17.52 -2.57
C ASP A 172 -6.42 18.08 -1.28
N SER A 173 -7.26 18.50 -0.32
CA SER A 173 -6.80 18.96 0.99
C SER A 173 -6.73 17.83 2.04
N CYS A 174 -7.26 16.64 1.74
CA CYS A 174 -7.29 15.53 2.68
C CYS A 174 -5.90 14.91 2.89
N THR A 175 -5.46 14.85 4.15
CA THR A 175 -4.20 14.18 4.56
C THR A 175 -4.32 12.66 4.62
N ARG A 176 -5.55 12.12 4.49
CA ARG A 176 -5.86 10.68 4.55
C ARG A 176 -5.47 10.05 5.89
N CYS A 177 -5.59 10.81 6.98
CA CYS A 177 -5.30 10.35 8.35
C CYS A 177 -6.26 9.24 8.82
N GLY A 178 -7.55 9.37 8.48
CA GLY A 178 -8.60 8.41 8.86
C GLY A 178 -9.39 8.79 10.12
N ASP A 179 -9.11 9.93 10.77
CA ASP A 179 -9.78 10.31 12.03
C ASP A 179 -11.29 10.45 11.85
N CYS A 180 -11.72 10.99 10.71
CA CYS A 180 -13.13 11.09 10.36
C CYS A 180 -13.83 9.72 10.31
N VAL A 181 -13.15 8.66 9.87
CA VAL A 181 -13.70 7.29 9.84
C VAL A 181 -13.96 6.81 11.26
N MET A 182 -13.01 7.04 12.17
CA MET A 182 -13.13 6.65 13.58
C MET A 182 -14.22 7.44 14.30
N ALA A 183 -14.39 8.72 13.97
CA ALA A 183 -15.42 9.58 14.54
C ALA A 183 -16.83 9.27 13.99
N CYS A 184 -16.94 8.68 12.80
CA CYS A 184 -18.23 8.47 12.14
C CYS A 184 -18.99 7.25 12.72
N LYS A 185 -19.77 7.48 13.78
CA LYS A 185 -20.64 6.45 14.39
C LYS A 185 -21.54 5.68 13.42
N PRO A 186 -22.23 6.30 12.44
CA PRO A 186 -23.06 5.54 11.50
C PRO A 186 -22.23 4.74 10.47
N GLY A 187 -20.91 4.93 10.40
CA GLY A 187 -20.06 4.23 9.43
C GLY A 187 -20.20 4.76 8.00
N ALA A 188 -20.65 6.00 7.83
CA ALA A 188 -20.90 6.60 6.52
C ALA A 188 -19.62 6.96 5.73
N ILE A 189 -18.44 6.94 6.35
CA ILE A 189 -17.19 7.30 5.67
C ILE A 189 -16.51 6.04 5.15
N LEU A 190 -16.48 5.92 3.83
CA LEU A 190 -15.91 4.79 3.11
C LEU A 190 -14.62 5.18 2.41
N LYS A 191 -13.82 4.17 2.04
CA LYS A 191 -12.55 4.34 1.32
C LYS A 191 -12.52 3.57 0.00
N THR A 192 -11.88 4.14 -1.00
CA THR A 192 -11.61 3.53 -2.31
C THR A 192 -10.23 3.94 -2.82
N SER A 193 -9.68 3.19 -3.76
CA SER A 193 -8.46 3.55 -4.51
C SER A 193 -8.70 3.63 -6.02
N ALA A 194 -9.96 3.44 -6.43
CA ALA A 194 -10.37 3.29 -7.82
C ALA A 194 -11.01 4.58 -8.36
N SER A 195 -12.31 4.67 -8.17
CA SER A 195 -13.18 5.77 -8.54
C SER A 195 -14.16 5.96 -7.40
N VAL A 196 -14.39 7.21 -7.02
CA VAL A 196 -15.46 7.57 -6.09
C VAL A 196 -16.79 7.38 -6.82
N PRO A 197 -17.83 6.83 -6.17
CA PRO A 197 -19.17 6.78 -6.74
C PRO A 197 -19.69 8.17 -7.13
N ASN A 198 -20.78 8.23 -7.89
CA ASN A 198 -21.42 9.52 -8.17
C ASN A 198 -22.03 10.07 -6.87
N LEU A 199 -21.43 11.12 -6.33
CA LEU A 199 -21.82 11.76 -5.07
C LEU A 199 -22.30 13.19 -5.33
N PRO A 200 -23.14 13.74 -4.44
CA PRO A 200 -23.47 15.16 -4.47
C PRO A 200 -22.19 16.01 -4.50
N LYS A 201 -22.14 17.02 -5.38
CA LYS A 201 -20.98 17.93 -5.49
C LYS A 201 -20.98 19.02 -4.42
N GLU A 202 -22.15 19.34 -3.89
CA GLU A 202 -22.35 20.29 -2.80
C GLU A 202 -23.17 19.62 -1.68
N PRO A 203 -23.01 20.05 -0.42
CA PRO A 203 -23.75 19.46 0.69
C PRO A 203 -25.26 19.56 0.47
N VAL A 204 -25.95 18.43 0.54
CA VAL A 204 -27.40 18.34 0.37
C VAL A 204 -28.05 17.87 1.68
N PRO A 205 -29.34 18.19 1.92
CA PRO A 205 -30.04 17.70 3.10
C PRO A 205 -30.03 16.18 3.21
N VAL A 206 -29.90 15.65 4.43
CA VAL A 206 -30.03 14.21 4.69
C VAL A 206 -31.39 13.71 4.16
N GLY A 207 -31.39 12.57 3.49
CA GLY A 207 -32.58 11.99 2.88
C GLY A 207 -32.95 12.53 1.49
N SER A 208 -32.23 13.52 0.96
CA SER A 208 -32.47 14.05 -0.39
C SER A 208 -31.69 13.33 -1.51
N ALA A 209 -30.71 12.49 -1.17
CA ALA A 209 -29.89 11.79 -2.15
C ALA A 209 -30.66 10.64 -2.81
N GLN A 210 -31.17 10.87 -4.02
CA GLN A 210 -31.57 9.81 -4.94
C GLN A 210 -30.30 9.24 -5.58
N LEU A 211 -29.82 8.12 -5.08
CA LEU A 211 -28.75 7.36 -5.76
C LEU A 211 -29.38 6.72 -6.99
N ASP A 212 -29.11 7.27 -8.18
CA ASP A 212 -29.40 6.57 -9.42
C ASP A 212 -28.71 5.21 -9.35
N SER A 213 -29.51 4.16 -9.47
CA SER A 213 -29.11 2.75 -9.39
C SER A 213 -27.85 2.47 -10.19
N ILE A 214 -26.74 2.20 -9.51
CA ILE A 214 -25.52 1.68 -10.13
C ILE A 214 -25.77 0.21 -10.47
N GLN A 215 -26.52 -0.04 -11.55
CA GLN A 215 -26.55 -1.34 -12.23
C GLN A 215 -25.61 -1.29 -13.44
N GLY A 216 -24.48 -1.99 -13.30
CA GLY A 216 -23.88 -2.81 -14.36
C GLY A 216 -23.37 -2.13 -15.62
N SER A 217 -22.06 -1.88 -15.67
CA SER A 217 -21.31 -1.89 -16.94
C SER A 217 -19.90 -2.47 -16.76
N LEU A 218 -19.84 -3.70 -16.26
CA LEU A 218 -18.80 -4.64 -16.69
C LEU A 218 -19.22 -5.20 -18.06
N MET A 219 -19.09 -4.38 -19.10
CA MET A 219 -19.21 -4.84 -20.48
C MET A 219 -18.03 -5.79 -20.77
N SER A 220 -18.37 -7.07 -20.81
CA SER A 220 -17.62 -8.14 -21.46
C SER A 220 -16.96 -7.63 -22.75
N GLN A 221 -15.63 -7.49 -22.73
CA GLN A 221 -14.85 -7.41 -23.97
C GLN A 221 -14.93 -8.78 -24.67
N LYS A 222 -16.02 -9.01 -25.40
CA LYS A 222 -16.08 -10.05 -26.42
C LYS A 222 -15.02 -9.71 -27.46
N ARG A 223 -13.87 -10.40 -27.36
CA ARG A 223 -12.88 -10.53 -28.43
C ARG A 223 -13.61 -10.91 -29.72
N ARG A 224 -13.76 -9.96 -30.65
CA ARG A 224 -14.10 -10.27 -32.04
C ARG A 224 -12.90 -10.98 -32.64
N ARG A 225 -13.01 -12.29 -32.84
CA ARG A 225 -12.19 -13.02 -33.82
C ARG A 225 -12.45 -12.36 -35.18
N ARG A 226 -11.43 -11.76 -35.77
CA ARG A 226 -11.40 -11.52 -37.21
C ARG A 226 -10.85 -12.78 -37.85
N SER A 227 -11.76 -13.53 -38.46
CA SER A 227 -11.45 -14.42 -39.58
C SER A 227 -11.23 -13.54 -40.81
N GLU A 228 -10.00 -13.56 -41.31
CA GLU A 228 -9.59 -13.51 -42.73
C GLU A 228 -8.08 -13.71 -42.79
#